data_AF-A0A0G1XPP9-F1
#
_entry.id   AF-A0A0G1XPP9-F1
#
_cell.length_a   1.000
_cell.length_b   1.000
_cell.length_c   1.000
_cell.angle_alpha   90.00
_cell.angle_beta   90.00
_cell.angle_gamma   90.00
#
_symmetry.space_group_name_H-M   'P 1'
#
loop_
_entity.id
_entity.type
_entity.pdbx_description
1 polymer ?
#
loop_
_entity_poly.entity_id
_entity_poly.type
_entity_poly.pdbx_seq_one_letter_code
_entity_poly.pdbx_strand_id
1 'polypeptide(L)'
;MGQTGRVYYGVMKKQPSKRRAKPGTTGKGKFYRIELRPAREFSRFRVQDVGKKGGLERLAGHRRSGSWDTVSWLISKEKAHITPAGKLVIDSTKDRSILKQIKGPITHIKGDVFHAHPRNVPERAKPTPAMRRAQKLNIKKAQAARRKR
;
A
#
# COMPACT_ATOMS: atom_id res chain seq x y z
N MET A 1 13.84 26.83 -66.66
CA MET A 1 14.27 25.81 -65.69
C MET A 1 14.38 26.47 -64.32
N GLY A 2 13.70 25.95 -63.30
CA GLY A 2 13.86 26.38 -61.90
C GLY A 2 12.55 26.68 -61.15
N GLN A 3 11.69 25.67 -60.94
CA GLN A 3 10.62 25.78 -59.94
C GLN A 3 11.22 25.54 -58.56
N THR A 4 11.14 26.55 -57.70
CA THR A 4 11.58 26.53 -56.31
C THR A 4 10.58 25.74 -55.45
N GLY A 5 10.97 24.54 -55.03
CA GLY A 5 10.18 23.69 -54.14
C GLY A 5 10.13 24.24 -52.71
N ARG A 6 8.94 24.61 -52.23
CA ARG A 6 8.67 24.85 -50.82
C ARG A 6 8.57 23.51 -50.07
N VAL A 7 9.54 23.22 -49.23
CA VAL A 7 9.51 22.09 -48.29
C VAL A 7 8.65 22.48 -47.09
N TYR A 8 7.46 21.88 -46.96
CA TYR A 8 6.62 22.03 -45.77
C TYR A 8 7.17 21.13 -44.65
N TYR A 9 7.81 21.71 -43.64
CA TYR A 9 8.08 21.02 -42.38
C TYR A 9 6.76 20.92 -41.57
N GLY A 10 6.06 19.79 -41.72
CA GLY A 10 4.93 19.44 -40.88
C GLY A 10 5.38 19.19 -39.45
N VAL A 11 5.07 20.11 -38.54
CA VAL A 11 5.26 19.91 -37.10
C VAL A 11 4.26 18.85 -36.62
N MET A 12 4.72 17.61 -36.48
CA MET A 12 3.96 16.53 -35.84
C MET A 12 3.63 16.94 -34.39
N LYS A 13 2.39 17.40 -34.15
CA LYS A 13 1.85 17.63 -32.81
C LYS A 13 1.79 16.30 -32.05
N LYS A 14 2.70 16.11 -31.10
CA LYS A 14 2.72 14.97 -30.17
C LYS A 14 1.41 14.97 -29.37
N GLN A 15 0.54 13.98 -29.62
CA GLN A 15 -0.72 13.87 -28.87
C GLN A 15 -0.44 13.74 -27.36
N PRO A 16 -1.15 14.46 -26.49
CA PRO A 16 -0.96 14.34 -25.05
C PRO A 16 -1.33 12.91 -24.64
N SER A 17 -0.34 12.16 -24.16
CA SER A 17 -0.59 10.81 -23.66
C SER A 17 -1.54 10.90 -22.46
N LYS A 18 -2.71 10.25 -22.56
CA LYS A 18 -3.63 10.15 -21.42
C LYS A 18 -2.86 9.53 -20.27
N ARG A 19 -2.72 10.29 -19.18
CA ARG A 19 -1.97 9.87 -17.99
C ARG A 19 -2.56 8.55 -17.48
N ARG A 20 -1.77 7.46 -17.54
CA ARG A 20 -2.21 6.13 -17.11
C ARG A 20 -2.70 6.17 -15.66
N ALA A 21 -3.83 5.53 -15.40
CA ALA A 21 -4.35 5.37 -14.05
C ALA A 21 -3.35 4.61 -13.17
N LYS A 22 -3.29 4.95 -11.87
CA LYS A 22 -2.42 4.25 -10.93
C LYS A 22 -2.90 2.80 -10.78
N PRO A 23 -1.98 1.82 -10.66
CA PRO A 23 -2.36 0.43 -10.44
C PRO A 23 -3.31 0.27 -9.24
N GLY A 24 -4.39 -0.50 -9.43
CA GLY A 24 -5.42 -0.77 -8.42
C GLY A 24 -6.49 0.33 -8.24
N THR A 25 -6.32 1.54 -8.79
CA THR A 25 -7.26 2.63 -8.49
C THR A 25 -8.56 2.58 -9.30
N THR A 26 -8.64 1.72 -10.31
CA THR A 26 -9.83 1.57 -11.16
C THR A 26 -10.81 0.51 -10.65
N GLY A 27 -10.43 -0.35 -9.70
CA GLY A 27 -11.27 -1.45 -9.21
C GLY A 27 -11.37 -2.66 -10.15
N LYS A 28 -10.75 -2.59 -11.33
CA LYS A 28 -10.86 -3.62 -12.39
C LYS A 28 -9.73 -4.66 -12.35
N GLY A 29 -8.88 -4.64 -11.32
CA GLY A 29 -7.76 -5.56 -11.19
C GLY A 29 -8.22 -6.96 -10.75
N LYS A 30 -7.34 -7.96 -10.94
CA LYS A 30 -7.51 -9.33 -10.40
C LYS A 30 -7.09 -9.47 -8.94
N PHE A 31 -6.43 -8.45 -8.39
CA PHE A 31 -5.86 -8.46 -7.05
C PHE A 31 -6.32 -7.25 -6.25
N TYR A 32 -6.58 -7.46 -4.97
CA TYR A 32 -6.60 -6.39 -3.98
C TYR A 32 -5.18 -6.07 -3.53
N ARG A 33 -4.86 -4.79 -3.43
CA ARG A 33 -3.57 -4.29 -2.96
C ARG A 33 -3.70 -3.74 -1.56
N ILE A 34 -3.00 -4.36 -0.60
CA ILE A 34 -2.95 -3.92 0.79
C ILE A 34 -1.62 -3.18 1.01
N GLU A 35 -1.66 -1.85 1.05
CA GLU A 35 -0.51 -0.99 1.29
C GLU A 35 -0.16 -0.93 2.78
N LEU A 36 1.06 -1.35 3.12
CA LEU A 36 1.58 -1.29 4.49
C LEU A 36 2.45 -0.06 4.71
N ARG A 37 3.25 0.30 3.71
CA ARG A 37 4.24 1.36 3.82
C ARG A 37 4.30 2.19 2.55
N PRO A 38 4.55 3.50 2.65
CA PRO A 38 4.56 4.36 1.48
C PRO A 38 5.75 4.02 0.58
N ALA A 39 5.50 3.92 -0.73
CA ALA A 39 6.50 3.48 -1.71
C ALA A 39 7.76 4.36 -1.72
N ARG A 40 7.63 5.66 -1.37
CA ARG A 40 8.74 6.63 -1.28
C ARG A 40 9.83 6.28 -0.28
N GLU A 41 9.60 5.33 0.63
CA GLU A 41 10.62 4.87 1.57
C GLU A 41 11.64 3.90 0.96
N PHE A 42 11.41 3.48 -0.28
CA PHE A 42 12.12 2.39 -0.93
C PHE A 42 12.70 2.85 -2.27
N SER A 43 13.85 2.28 -2.64
CA SER A 43 14.55 2.60 -3.89
C SER A 43 14.42 1.53 -4.96
N ARG A 44 14.21 0.27 -4.58
CA ARG A 44 14.05 -0.87 -5.49
C ARG A 44 12.92 -1.76 -5.00
N PHE A 45 12.24 -2.42 -5.92
CA PHE A 45 11.09 -3.28 -5.61
C PHE A 45 11.27 -4.66 -6.24
N ARG A 46 10.74 -5.68 -5.57
CA ARG A 46 10.66 -7.06 -6.07
C ARG A 46 9.32 -7.66 -5.68
N VAL A 47 8.75 -8.46 -6.58
CA VAL A 47 7.53 -9.24 -6.33
C VAL A 47 7.94 -10.68 -6.07
N GLN A 48 7.31 -11.29 -5.08
CA GLN A 48 7.55 -12.69 -4.69
C GLN A 48 6.21 -13.35 -4.40
N ASP A 49 5.92 -14.48 -5.06
CA ASP A 49 4.86 -15.38 -4.63
C ASP A 49 5.23 -15.96 -3.26
N VAL A 50 4.30 -15.94 -2.30
CA VAL A 50 4.54 -16.33 -0.90
C VAL A 50 3.51 -17.34 -0.40
N GLY A 51 2.70 -17.88 -1.31
CA GLY A 51 1.72 -18.94 -1.08
C GLY A 51 1.66 -19.91 -2.25
N LYS A 52 0.44 -20.41 -2.57
CA LYS A 52 0.22 -21.09 -3.85
C LYS A 52 0.35 -20.05 -4.98
N LYS A 53 0.97 -20.45 -6.10
CA LYS A 53 1.21 -19.61 -7.28
C LYS A 53 -0.03 -18.79 -7.65
N GLY A 54 0.12 -17.47 -7.77
CA GLY A 54 -0.93 -16.55 -8.23
C GLY A 54 -2.01 -16.21 -7.21
N GLY A 55 -1.88 -16.66 -5.95
CA GLY A 55 -2.88 -16.39 -4.92
C GLY A 55 -2.52 -15.20 -4.01
N LEU A 56 -1.29 -15.18 -3.51
CA LEU A 56 -0.79 -14.15 -2.60
C LEU A 56 0.66 -13.80 -2.96
N GLU A 57 0.87 -12.54 -3.32
CA GLU A 57 2.18 -12.02 -3.66
C GLU A 57 2.61 -10.93 -2.67
N ARG A 58 3.91 -10.90 -2.37
CA ARG A 58 4.55 -9.87 -1.59
C ARG A 58 5.27 -8.90 -2.51
N LEU A 59 4.89 -7.63 -2.44
CA LEU A 59 5.70 -6.54 -2.97
C LEU A 59 6.70 -6.09 -1.89
N ALA A 60 7.94 -6.52 -2.02
CA ALA A 60 9.04 -6.12 -1.16
C ALA A 60 9.77 -4.89 -1.73
N GLY A 61 10.27 -4.05 -0.83
CA GLY A 61 10.99 -2.83 -1.15
C GLY A 61 12.32 -2.78 -0.41
N HIS A 62 13.38 -2.40 -1.12
CA HIS A 62 14.70 -2.17 -0.56
C HIS A 62 14.80 -0.75 0.01
N ARG A 63 15.15 -0.65 1.29
CA ARG A 63 15.31 0.63 2.00
C ARG A 63 16.66 1.24 1.71
N ARG A 64 16.78 2.55 1.94
CA ARG A 64 18.08 3.26 1.93
C ARG A 64 19.07 2.68 2.95
N SER A 65 18.59 2.05 4.02
CA SER A 65 19.44 1.38 5.03
C SER A 65 19.99 0.02 4.59
N GLY A 66 19.68 -0.48 3.38
CA GLY A 66 20.11 -1.81 2.91
C GLY A 66 19.17 -2.96 3.26
N SER A 67 18.20 -2.74 4.14
CA SER A 67 17.20 -3.75 4.53
C SER A 67 16.06 -3.88 3.50
N TRP A 68 15.51 -5.09 3.38
CA TRP A 68 14.27 -5.34 2.65
C TRP A 68 13.07 -5.32 3.60
N ASP A 69 11.97 -4.71 3.16
CA ASP A 69 10.73 -4.72 3.91
C ASP A 69 9.51 -4.84 3.00
N THR A 70 8.34 -5.10 3.58
CA THR A 70 7.10 -5.24 2.81
C THR A 70 6.48 -3.87 2.54
N VAL A 71 6.24 -3.58 1.26
CA VAL A 71 5.56 -2.36 0.80
C VAL A 71 4.07 -2.61 0.73
N SER A 72 3.68 -3.72 0.10
CA SER A 72 2.27 -4.10 -0.08
C SER A 72 2.12 -5.61 -0.21
N TRP A 73 0.93 -6.09 0.12
CA TRP A 73 0.47 -7.44 -0.24
C TRP A 73 -0.49 -7.34 -1.42
N LEU A 74 -0.39 -8.28 -2.36
CA LEU A 74 -1.35 -8.45 -3.45
C LEU A 74 -2.07 -9.78 -3.22
N ILE A 75 -3.38 -9.73 -3.01
CA ILE A 75 -4.19 -10.93 -2.80
C ILE A 75 -5.21 -11.06 -3.93
N SER A 76 -5.29 -12.25 -4.53
CA SER A 76 -6.28 -12.52 -5.58
C SER A 76 -7.69 -12.30 -5.06
N LYS A 77 -8.55 -11.71 -5.90
CA LYS A 77 -9.99 -11.55 -5.61
C LYS A 77 -10.72 -12.88 -5.43
N GLU A 78 -10.16 -13.98 -5.91
CA GLU A 78 -10.72 -15.33 -5.71
C GLU A 78 -10.49 -15.85 -4.29
N LYS A 79 -9.60 -15.20 -3.52
CA LYS A 79 -9.19 -15.64 -2.18
C LYS A 79 -9.52 -14.63 -1.07
N ALA A 80 -10.21 -13.57 -1.43
CA ALA A 80 -10.61 -12.53 -0.51
C ALA A 80 -11.89 -11.86 -0.99
N HIS A 81 -12.71 -11.42 -0.06
CA HIS A 81 -13.90 -10.65 -0.35
C HIS A 81 -13.96 -9.40 0.53
N ILE A 82 -14.79 -8.45 0.12
CA ILE A 82 -15.07 -7.23 0.88
C ILE A 82 -16.40 -7.43 1.60
N THR A 83 -16.43 -7.19 2.91
CA THR A 83 -17.67 -7.26 3.68
C THR A 83 -18.59 -6.08 3.34
N PRO A 84 -19.90 -6.15 3.67
CA PRO A 84 -20.80 -5.00 3.53
C PRO A 84 -20.31 -3.74 4.25
N ALA A 85 -19.53 -3.90 5.32
CA ALA A 85 -18.89 -2.81 6.07
C ALA A 85 -17.59 -2.28 5.43
N GLY A 86 -17.24 -2.70 4.20
CA GLY A 86 -16.08 -2.22 3.46
C GLY A 86 -14.72 -2.76 3.93
N LYS A 87 -14.70 -3.84 4.74
CA LYS A 87 -13.46 -4.45 5.22
C LYS A 87 -13.04 -5.60 4.32
N LEU A 88 -11.75 -5.68 4.00
CA LEU A 88 -11.20 -6.82 3.26
C LEU A 88 -11.01 -8.02 4.19
N VAL A 89 -11.59 -9.16 3.81
CA VAL A 89 -11.48 -10.44 4.52
C VAL A 89 -10.75 -11.45 3.63
N ILE A 90 -9.81 -12.19 4.23
CA ILE A 90 -9.00 -13.21 3.56
C ILE A 90 -9.62 -14.57 3.83
N ASP A 91 -10.02 -15.28 2.77
CA ASP A 91 -10.79 -16.53 2.88
C ASP A 91 -9.90 -17.73 3.18
N SER A 92 -8.72 -17.78 2.56
CA SER A 92 -7.78 -18.89 2.77
C SER A 92 -7.08 -18.81 4.12
N THR A 93 -7.15 -19.89 4.91
CA THR A 93 -6.45 -20.01 6.21
C THR A 93 -4.93 -19.87 6.08
N LYS A 94 -4.34 -20.42 5.01
CA LYS A 94 -2.90 -20.33 4.74
C LYS A 94 -2.48 -18.88 4.47
N ASP A 95 -3.22 -18.18 3.60
CA ASP A 95 -2.93 -16.79 3.26
C ASP A 95 -3.18 -15.87 4.48
N ARG A 96 -4.19 -16.17 5.29
CA ARG A 96 -4.45 -15.48 6.56
C ARG A 96 -3.30 -15.67 7.56
N SER A 97 -2.67 -16.85 7.59
CA SER A 97 -1.50 -17.11 8.44
C SER A 97 -0.29 -16.27 8.03
N ILE A 98 -0.01 -16.18 6.72
CA ILE A 98 1.07 -15.34 6.18
C ILE A 98 0.84 -13.86 6.50
N LEU A 99 -0.42 -13.42 6.45
CA LEU A 99 -0.81 -12.03 6.69
C LEU A 99 -0.93 -11.65 8.19
N LYS A 100 -0.58 -12.54 9.13
CA LYS A 100 -0.47 -12.23 10.58
C LYS A 100 0.54 -11.14 10.93
N GLN A 101 1.41 -10.78 9.98
CA GLN A 101 2.33 -9.64 10.08
C GLN A 101 1.65 -8.28 9.86
N ILE A 102 0.37 -8.26 9.52
CA ILE A 102 -0.46 -7.06 9.48
C ILE A 102 -1.12 -6.88 10.85
N LYS A 103 -1.21 -5.63 11.30
CA LYS A 103 -1.85 -5.23 12.56
C LYS A 103 -3.13 -4.46 12.28
N GLY A 104 -4.20 -4.84 12.98
CA GLY A 104 -5.49 -4.14 12.91
C GLY A 104 -6.29 -4.45 11.64
N PRO A 105 -7.39 -3.72 11.41
CA PRO A 105 -8.25 -3.93 10.26
C PRO A 105 -7.60 -3.47 8.95
N ILE A 106 -7.94 -4.15 7.86
CA ILE A 106 -7.60 -3.73 6.49
C ILE A 106 -8.70 -2.79 6.00
N THR A 107 -8.33 -1.51 5.84
CA THR A 107 -9.27 -0.42 5.53
C THR A 107 -9.27 -0.10 4.05
N HIS A 108 -10.45 0.08 3.45
CA HIS A 108 -10.57 0.47 2.05
C HIS A 108 -10.10 1.92 1.84
N ILE A 109 -9.35 2.15 0.76
CA ILE A 109 -8.95 3.50 0.35
C ILE A 109 -9.70 3.90 -0.93
N LYS A 110 -9.55 3.11 -2.00
CA LYS A 110 -10.17 3.36 -3.31
C LYS A 110 -9.96 2.18 -4.25
N GLY A 111 -10.92 1.90 -5.12
CA GLY A 111 -10.82 0.81 -6.09
C GLY A 111 -10.43 -0.51 -5.39
N ASP A 112 -9.34 -1.11 -5.84
CA ASP A 112 -8.76 -2.33 -5.26
C ASP A 112 -7.69 -2.06 -4.18
N VAL A 113 -7.53 -0.81 -3.73
CA VAL A 113 -6.47 -0.39 -2.81
C VAL A 113 -7.01 -0.29 -1.38
N PHE A 114 -6.30 -0.94 -0.48
CA PHE A 114 -6.55 -0.98 0.96
C PHE A 114 -5.30 -0.55 1.72
N HIS A 115 -5.49 -0.05 2.94
CA HIS A 115 -4.42 0.28 3.87
C HIS A 115 -4.48 -0.63 5.09
N ALA A 116 -3.31 -1.07 5.55
CA ALA A 116 -3.18 -1.72 6.84
C ALA A 116 -1.83 -1.37 7.51
N HIS A 117 -1.74 -1.59 8.81
CA HIS A 117 -0.53 -1.28 9.56
C HIS A 117 0.41 -2.49 9.58
N PRO A 118 1.73 -2.32 9.39
CA PRO A 118 2.68 -3.40 9.62
C PRO A 118 2.78 -3.70 11.13
N ARG A 119 2.95 -4.96 11.50
CA ARG A 119 3.18 -5.37 12.90
C ARG A 119 4.52 -4.88 13.43
N ASN A 120 5.55 -4.87 12.58
CA ASN A 120 6.84 -4.27 12.90
C ASN A 120 6.89 -2.82 12.37
N VAL A 121 7.09 -1.87 13.28
CA VAL A 121 7.17 -0.43 12.97
C VAL A 121 8.64 -0.03 12.87
N PRO A 122 9.06 0.63 11.78
CA PRO A 122 10.46 1.06 11.63
C PRO A 122 10.89 1.98 12.77
N GLU A 123 12.14 1.88 13.22
CA GLU A 123 12.65 2.57 14.42
C GLU A 123 12.32 4.07 14.44
N ARG A 124 12.54 4.75 13.31
CA ARG A 124 12.25 6.19 13.13
C ARG A 124 10.77 6.57 13.33
N ALA A 125 9.85 5.63 13.18
CA ALA A 125 8.42 5.84 13.34
C ALA A 125 7.92 5.34 14.70
N LYS A 126 8.80 4.76 15.53
CA LYS A 126 8.46 4.42 16.91
C LYS A 126 8.33 5.72 17.72
N PRO A 127 7.44 5.75 18.73
CA PRO A 127 7.31 6.92 19.60
C PRO A 127 8.60 7.20 20.35
N THR A 128 9.03 8.47 20.38
CA THR A 128 10.18 8.92 21.17
C THR A 128 9.92 8.74 22.68
N PRO A 129 10.96 8.69 23.52
CA PRO A 129 10.78 8.60 24.97
C PRO A 129 9.87 9.71 25.54
N ALA A 130 10.01 10.94 25.03
CA ALA A 130 9.16 12.07 25.40
C ALA A 130 7.68 11.83 25.03
N MET A 131 7.40 11.36 23.82
CA MET A 131 6.04 11.02 23.39
C MET A 131 5.42 9.92 24.26
N ARG A 132 6.20 8.89 24.64
CA ARG A 132 5.72 7.82 25.52
C ARG A 132 5.40 8.33 26.93
N ARG A 133 6.23 9.24 27.47
CA ARG A 133 5.97 9.88 28.77
C ARG A 133 4.67 10.68 28.71
N ALA A 134 4.50 11.53 27.70
CA ALA A 134 3.29 12.31 27.49
C ALA A 134 2.04 11.41 27.35
N GLN A 135 2.13 10.33 26.57
CA GLN A 135 1.03 9.37 26.42
C GLN A 135 0.65 8.72 27.76
N LYS A 136 1.63 8.30 28.57
CA LYS A 136 1.36 7.73 29.90
C LYS A 136 0.67 8.73 30.83
N LEU A 137 1.10 9.99 30.82
CA LEU A 137 0.49 11.06 31.62
C LEU A 137 -0.96 11.31 31.20
N ASN A 138 -1.24 11.36 29.89
CA ASN A 138 -2.59 11.55 29.37
C ASN A 138 -3.51 10.38 29.73
N ILE A 139 -3.03 9.14 29.66
CA ILE A 139 -3.80 7.95 30.08
C ILE A 139 -4.12 8.03 31.58
N LYS A 140 -3.16 8.37 32.44
CA LYS A 140 -3.40 8.55 33.88
C LYS A 140 -4.44 9.65 34.15
N LYS A 141 -4.34 10.78 33.45
CA LYS A 141 -5.30 11.89 33.58
C LYS A 141 -6.71 11.46 33.18
N ALA A 142 -6.85 10.72 32.07
CA ALA A 142 -8.12 10.17 31.63
C ALA A 142 -8.71 9.16 32.61
N GLN A 143 -7.87 8.28 33.19
CA GLN A 143 -8.30 7.32 34.22
C GLN A 143 -8.77 8.02 35.51
N ALA A 144 -8.04 9.05 35.95
CA ALA A 144 -8.42 9.84 37.12
C ALA A 144 -9.74 10.59 36.89
N ALA A 145 -9.92 11.20 35.71
CA ALA A 145 -11.18 11.85 35.34
C ALA A 145 -12.36 10.85 35.32
N ARG A 146 -12.14 9.64 34.81
CA ARG A 146 -13.16 8.58 34.81
C ARG A 146 -13.50 8.09 36.22
N ARG A 147 -12.54 8.03 37.15
CA ARG A 147 -12.77 7.61 38.55
C ARG A 147 -13.48 8.67 39.39
N LYS A 148 -13.43 9.94 39.00
CA LYS A 148 -14.12 11.05 39.67
C LYS A 148 -15.57 11.23 39.19
N ARG A 149 -16.00 10.42 38.23
CA ARG A 149 -17.34 10.44 37.64
C ARG A 149 -18.09 9.21 38.12
#